data_AF-A0A9E1XNN5-F1
#
_entry.id   AF-A0A9E1XNN5-F1
#
_cell.length_a   1.000
_cell.length_b   1.000
_cell.length_c   1.000
_cell.angle_alpha   90.00
_cell.angle_beta   90.00
_cell.angle_gamma   90.00
#
_symmetry.space_group_name_H-M   'P 1'
#
loop_
_entity.id
_entity.type
_entity.pdbx_description
1 polymer ?
#
loop_
_entity_poly.entity_id
_entity_poly.type
_entity_poly.pdbx_seq_one_letter_code
_entity_poly.pdbx_strand_id
1 'polypeptide(L)'
;MNRRNAALLLTAWLCLTSVSTHGQAATNVPKEPVPLGPMTAFWRHRPVVDRWLVGELGFTRVPDYLCNPALSFPYRRKPAPREIPFADHVTVVRLLGGWNRNWEHGEVAKRQPVDAYDLAFRNDQGEIRYRWHLLRPRLDPYAKGGYGLTIVLDNTPWCFRSKEGKGSYGNADPPTDFGEWGAFIEELCRQLVSLYGRGTVSQWRFRMGTECQGKDRFTGTQEEFHRLYDHAAAAVKRVLPDAKFGPFNLAGNPGGPNVSFHALVEHCLSETNHATG
;
A
#
# COMPACT_ATOMS: atom_id res chain seq x y z
N MET A 1 -56.58 -54.56 -35.97
CA MET A 1 -57.91 -54.93 -35.42
C MET A 1 -57.84 -54.84 -33.89
N ASN A 2 -58.84 -54.17 -33.28
CA ASN A 2 -59.19 -54.09 -31.84
C ASN A 2 -58.18 -53.50 -30.85
N ARG A 3 -58.42 -52.30 -30.28
CA ARG A 3 -59.36 -51.97 -29.17
C ARG A 3 -59.06 -52.73 -27.87
N ARG A 4 -58.61 -52.01 -26.82
CA ARG A 4 -59.40 -51.73 -25.60
C ARG A 4 -58.66 -50.84 -24.58
N ASN A 5 -59.43 -49.93 -24.01
CA ASN A 5 -59.11 -49.00 -22.93
C ASN A 5 -58.80 -49.72 -21.61
N ALA A 6 -57.90 -49.14 -20.80
CA ALA A 6 -58.04 -49.09 -19.34
C ALA A 6 -57.23 -47.89 -18.82
N ALA A 7 -57.92 -46.99 -18.11
CA ALA A 7 -57.36 -45.82 -17.46
C ALA A 7 -56.57 -46.20 -16.20
N LEU A 8 -55.46 -45.53 -15.91
CA LEU A 8 -54.95 -45.37 -14.55
C LEU A 8 -54.04 -44.14 -14.44
N LEU A 9 -54.25 -43.41 -13.35
CA LEU A 9 -53.73 -42.08 -13.05
C LEU A 9 -52.20 -41.98 -13.05
N LEU A 10 -51.69 -40.90 -13.64
CA LEU A 10 -50.31 -40.43 -13.47
C LEU A 10 -50.08 -40.02 -12.01
N THR A 11 -49.09 -40.64 -11.36
CA THR A 11 -48.40 -40.05 -10.19
C THR A 11 -46.91 -40.06 -10.47
N ALA A 12 -46.40 -38.90 -10.88
CA ALA A 12 -44.97 -38.64 -11.04
C ALA A 12 -44.39 -38.27 -9.67
N TRP A 13 -43.45 -39.07 -9.18
CA TRP A 13 -42.62 -38.73 -8.02
C TRP A 13 -41.47 -37.82 -8.48
N LEU A 14 -41.56 -36.54 -8.15
CA LEU A 14 -40.46 -35.58 -8.20
C LEU A 14 -39.87 -35.46 -6.78
N CYS A 15 -38.66 -35.96 -6.58
CA CYS A 15 -37.84 -35.61 -5.42
C CYS A 15 -37.28 -34.20 -5.62
N LEU A 16 -37.94 -33.22 -5.02
CA LEU A 16 -37.46 -31.85 -4.89
C LEU A 16 -36.38 -31.78 -3.80
N THR A 17 -35.23 -31.30 -4.22
CA THR A 17 -34.10 -30.89 -3.38
C THR A 17 -34.50 -29.73 -2.47
N SER A 18 -34.14 -29.83 -1.20
CA SER A 18 -34.29 -28.78 -0.20
C SER A 18 -33.29 -27.66 -0.48
N VAL A 19 -33.71 -26.67 -1.27
CA VAL A 19 -33.07 -25.35 -1.29
C VAL A 19 -33.52 -24.62 -0.02
N SER A 20 -32.60 -24.50 0.93
CA SER A 20 -32.72 -23.57 2.05
C SER A 20 -32.93 -22.16 1.48
N THR A 21 -34.08 -21.59 1.83
CA THR A 21 -34.48 -20.23 1.49
C THR A 21 -33.41 -19.27 2.01
N HIS A 22 -32.65 -18.70 1.07
CA HIS A 22 -31.86 -17.51 1.36
C HIS A 22 -32.85 -16.45 1.83
N GLY A 23 -32.61 -15.91 3.03
CA GLY A 23 -33.39 -14.81 3.58
C GLY A 23 -33.50 -13.70 2.54
N GLN A 24 -34.72 -13.24 2.30
CA GLN A 24 -34.98 -12.04 1.54
C GLN A 24 -34.16 -10.91 2.19
N ALA A 25 -33.08 -10.47 1.53
CA ALA A 25 -32.46 -9.22 1.87
C ALA A 25 -33.53 -8.14 1.69
N ALA A 26 -33.94 -7.50 2.78
CA ALA A 26 -34.88 -6.39 2.75
C ALA A 26 -34.27 -5.29 1.87
N THR A 27 -34.82 -5.11 0.67
CA THR A 27 -34.45 -4.04 -0.26
C THR A 27 -35.10 -2.73 0.18
N ASN A 28 -34.73 -2.25 1.38
CA ASN A 28 -34.99 -0.87 1.77
C ASN A 28 -33.92 0.05 1.15
N VAL A 29 -33.81 0.02 -0.18
CA VAL A 29 -33.08 1.07 -0.91
C VAL A 29 -34.07 2.22 -1.07
N PRO A 30 -33.81 3.41 -0.47
CA PRO A 30 -34.68 4.56 -0.63
C PRO A 30 -34.87 4.88 -2.12
N LYS A 31 -36.13 5.02 -2.55
CA LYS A 31 -36.47 5.38 -3.94
C LYS A 31 -36.05 6.81 -4.31
N GLU A 32 -35.76 7.64 -3.31
CA GLU A 32 -35.31 9.01 -3.49
C GLU A 32 -33.95 9.23 -2.82
N PRO A 33 -33.06 10.04 -3.41
CA PRO A 33 -31.77 10.36 -2.81
C PRO A 33 -31.97 11.01 -1.44
N VAL A 34 -31.46 10.36 -0.38
CA VAL A 34 -31.45 10.94 0.96
C VAL A 34 -30.19 11.80 1.10
N PRO A 35 -30.29 13.08 1.49
CA PRO A 35 -29.11 13.90 1.79
C PRO A 35 -28.25 13.22 2.85
N LEU A 36 -26.94 13.13 2.62
CA LEU A 36 -25.97 12.56 3.58
C LEU A 36 -25.78 13.43 4.86
N GLY A 37 -26.61 14.46 5.04
CA GLY A 37 -26.44 15.48 6.06
C GLY A 37 -25.22 16.38 5.80
N PRO A 38 -24.86 17.24 6.78
CA PRO A 38 -23.63 18.02 6.72
C PRO A 38 -22.44 17.07 6.67
N MET A 39 -21.76 16.98 5.51
CA MET A 39 -20.53 16.21 5.43
C MET A 39 -19.42 16.95 6.20
N THR A 40 -18.93 16.36 7.28
CA THR A 40 -17.68 16.77 7.93
C THR A 40 -16.50 16.45 7.01
N ALA A 41 -15.32 17.01 7.29
CA ALA A 41 -14.15 16.87 6.41
C ALA A 41 -13.93 15.41 5.99
N PHE A 42 -14.08 15.13 4.69
CA PHE A 42 -13.73 13.83 4.14
C PHE A 42 -12.21 13.72 4.10
N TRP A 43 -11.69 12.53 4.40
CA TRP A 43 -10.24 12.29 4.36
C TRP A 43 -9.72 12.51 2.93
N ARG A 44 -8.84 13.51 2.78
CA ARG A 44 -8.26 13.91 1.50
C ARG A 44 -6.88 13.31 1.34
N HIS A 45 -6.71 12.47 0.33
CA HIS A 45 -5.51 11.68 0.16
C HIS A 45 -4.98 11.71 -1.27
N ARG A 46 -3.66 11.79 -1.42
CA ARG A 46 -2.97 11.70 -2.71
C ARG A 46 -1.76 10.77 -2.64
N PRO A 47 -1.62 9.80 -3.56
CA PRO A 47 -0.38 9.05 -3.65
C PRO A 47 0.67 9.92 -4.37
N VAL A 48 1.88 10.00 -3.83
CA VAL A 48 3.06 10.58 -4.49
C VAL A 48 3.90 9.41 -4.98
N VAL A 49 3.72 9.11 -6.27
CA VAL A 49 4.15 7.86 -6.91
C VAL A 49 5.12 8.23 -8.00
N ASP A 50 6.43 8.16 -7.71
CA ASP A 50 7.44 8.25 -8.75
C ASP A 50 8.80 7.77 -8.23
N ARG A 51 9.78 7.69 -9.13
CA ARG A 51 11.21 7.57 -8.81
C ARG A 51 11.84 8.91 -8.44
N TRP A 52 11.15 10.02 -8.72
CA TRP A 52 11.55 11.39 -8.42
C TRP A 52 10.89 11.83 -7.11
N LEU A 53 11.24 11.15 -6.02
CA LEU A 53 10.74 11.52 -4.69
C LEU A 53 11.40 12.79 -4.16
N VAL A 54 12.51 13.22 -4.77
CA VAL A 54 13.12 14.52 -4.52
C VAL A 54 12.34 15.60 -5.25
N GLY A 55 12.14 16.71 -4.53
CA GLY A 55 11.40 17.86 -5.02
C GLY A 55 9.93 17.80 -4.65
N GLU A 56 9.25 18.91 -4.91
CA GLU A 56 7.85 19.12 -4.52
C GLU A 56 6.89 18.40 -5.51
N LEU A 57 7.02 17.07 -5.67
CA LEU A 57 6.16 16.29 -6.58
C LEU A 57 4.68 16.44 -6.18
N GLY A 58 3.86 16.79 -7.17
CA GLY A 58 2.43 17.05 -6.97
C GLY A 58 2.11 18.45 -6.41
N PHE A 59 3.10 19.25 -6.00
CA PHE A 59 2.86 20.61 -5.56
C PHE A 59 2.60 21.54 -6.74
N THR A 60 1.60 22.38 -6.60
CA THR A 60 1.27 23.43 -7.57
C THR A 60 0.89 24.71 -6.86
N ARG A 61 0.93 25.84 -7.57
CA ARG A 61 0.28 27.06 -7.12
C ARG A 61 -1.22 26.88 -7.30
N VAL A 62 -1.97 26.99 -6.22
CA VAL A 62 -3.44 26.90 -6.28
C VAL A 62 -3.98 28.13 -7.01
N PRO A 63 -4.77 27.97 -8.09
CA PRO A 63 -5.40 29.09 -8.79
C PRO A 63 -6.43 29.85 -7.93
N ASP A 64 -6.51 31.18 -8.06
CA ASP A 64 -7.40 32.06 -7.27
C ASP A 64 -8.87 31.72 -7.38
N TYR A 65 -9.32 31.27 -8.56
CA TYR A 65 -10.71 30.89 -8.75
C TYR A 65 -11.14 29.70 -7.87
N LEU A 66 -10.23 28.79 -7.46
CA LEU A 66 -10.58 27.64 -6.60
C LEU A 66 -11.00 28.08 -5.19
N CYS A 67 -10.57 29.25 -4.74
CA CYS A 67 -10.94 29.81 -3.43
C CYS A 67 -12.19 30.69 -3.48
N ASN A 68 -12.86 30.78 -4.63
CA ASN A 68 -14.10 31.55 -4.74
C ASN A 68 -15.19 30.91 -3.85
N PRO A 69 -15.74 31.66 -2.87
CA PRO A 69 -16.77 31.15 -1.96
C PRO A 69 -18.08 30.77 -2.66
N ALA A 70 -18.30 31.23 -3.91
CA ALA A 70 -19.46 30.87 -4.71
C ALA A 70 -19.38 29.48 -5.35
N LEU A 71 -18.22 28.80 -5.30
CA LEU A 71 -18.12 27.41 -5.77
C LEU A 71 -18.89 26.47 -4.84
N SER A 72 -19.51 25.45 -5.41
CA SER A 72 -20.13 24.35 -4.63
C SER A 72 -19.14 23.62 -3.73
N PHE A 73 -17.84 23.78 -4.02
CA PHE A 73 -16.74 23.29 -3.20
C PHE A 73 -15.67 24.39 -3.05
N PRO A 74 -15.81 25.29 -2.05
CA PRO A 74 -14.81 26.35 -1.84
C PRO A 74 -13.52 25.72 -1.30
N TYR A 75 -12.45 25.79 -2.10
CA TYR A 75 -11.16 25.23 -1.71
C TYR A 75 -10.50 26.10 -0.62
N ARG A 76 -10.11 25.47 0.49
CA ARG A 76 -9.31 26.11 1.54
C ARG A 76 -7.83 25.82 1.31
N ARG A 77 -7.07 26.86 0.98
CA ARG A 77 -5.62 26.78 0.81
C ARG A 77 -4.91 26.56 2.13
N LYS A 78 -3.78 25.85 2.06
CA LYS A 78 -2.77 25.87 3.11
C LYS A 78 -2.01 27.20 3.08
N PRO A 79 -1.43 27.67 4.20
CA PRO A 79 -0.63 28.90 4.25
C PRO A 79 0.77 28.68 3.64
N ALA A 80 0.81 28.26 2.37
CA ALA A 80 2.03 27.96 1.62
C ALA A 80 1.90 28.46 0.18
N PRO A 81 3.01 28.86 -0.48
CA PRO A 81 2.98 29.37 -1.86
C PRO A 81 2.58 28.28 -2.88
N ARG A 82 2.87 27.02 -2.56
CA ARG A 82 2.49 25.83 -3.33
C ARG A 82 2.02 24.75 -2.37
N GLU A 83 1.10 23.93 -2.83
CA GLU A 83 0.60 22.77 -2.09
C GLU A 83 0.14 21.67 -3.07
N ILE A 84 -0.01 20.46 -2.57
CA ILE A 84 -0.75 19.37 -3.22
C ILE A 84 -2.25 19.65 -2.99
N PRO A 85 -3.01 20.02 -4.05
CA PRO A 85 -4.40 20.40 -3.88
C PRO A 85 -5.24 19.21 -3.46
N PHE A 86 -6.22 19.47 -2.59
CA PHE A 86 -7.18 18.46 -2.11
C PHE A 86 -6.49 17.26 -1.44
N ALA A 87 -5.44 17.52 -0.66
CA ALA A 87 -4.77 16.52 0.16
C ALA A 87 -4.49 17.05 1.57
N ASP A 88 -4.75 16.22 2.58
CA ASP A 88 -4.24 16.38 3.94
C ASP A 88 -3.25 15.27 4.29
N HIS A 89 -3.26 14.18 3.51
CA HIS A 89 -2.40 13.03 3.68
C HIS A 89 -1.83 12.60 2.34
N VAL A 90 -0.58 12.12 2.34
CA VAL A 90 0.06 11.57 1.15
C VAL A 90 0.61 10.17 1.39
N THR A 91 0.50 9.30 0.39
CA THR A 91 1.16 7.99 0.39
C THR A 91 2.45 8.10 -0.41
N VAL A 92 3.59 7.93 0.25
CA VAL A 92 4.92 7.97 -0.35
C VAL A 92 5.28 6.58 -0.83
N VAL A 93 5.17 6.35 -2.14
CA VAL A 93 5.44 5.06 -2.78
C VAL A 93 6.89 5.02 -3.25
N ARG A 94 7.54 3.85 -3.15
CA ARG A 94 8.92 3.59 -3.58
C ARG A 94 10.00 4.31 -2.76
N LEU A 95 9.71 4.68 -1.51
CA LEU A 95 10.63 5.40 -0.63
C LEU A 95 11.96 4.66 -0.43
N LEU A 96 11.95 3.33 -0.42
CA LEU A 96 13.11 2.55 0.02
C LEU A 96 14.20 2.43 -1.05
N GLY A 97 13.85 2.63 -2.32
CA GLY A 97 14.68 2.24 -3.46
C GLY A 97 14.22 0.91 -4.05
N GLY A 98 15.17 0.08 -4.47
CA GLY A 98 14.89 -1.18 -5.16
C GLY A 98 14.28 -0.94 -6.54
N TRP A 99 14.60 0.19 -7.17
CA TRP A 99 13.97 0.62 -8.42
C TRP A 99 14.50 -0.14 -9.63
N ASN A 100 13.75 -0.08 -10.73
CA ASN A 100 14.15 -0.71 -11.98
C ASN A 100 15.48 -0.12 -12.48
N ARG A 101 16.50 -0.97 -12.60
CA ARG A 101 17.86 -0.57 -13.02
C ARG A 101 17.93 -0.06 -14.46
N ASN A 102 16.93 -0.38 -15.29
CA ASN A 102 16.83 0.15 -16.66
C ASN A 102 16.27 1.57 -16.70
N TRP A 103 15.82 2.13 -15.59
CA TRP A 103 15.43 3.53 -15.55
C TRP A 103 16.67 4.41 -15.70
N GLU A 104 16.63 5.29 -16.71
CA GLU A 104 17.79 6.09 -17.11
C GLU A 104 18.30 6.99 -15.98
N HIS A 105 17.42 7.41 -15.07
CA HIS A 105 17.72 8.35 -13.98
C HIS A 105 16.89 8.04 -12.71
N GLY A 106 17.53 8.20 -11.54
CA GLY A 106 16.92 8.12 -10.20
C GLY A 106 16.26 9.43 -9.76
N GLU A 107 16.60 9.96 -8.59
CA GLU A 107 15.82 11.04 -7.96
C GLU A 107 16.06 12.46 -8.47
N VAL A 108 17.21 12.73 -9.09
CA VAL A 108 17.51 14.09 -9.60
C VAL A 108 18.67 14.17 -10.59
N ALA A 109 19.48 13.11 -10.78
CA ALA A 109 20.69 13.23 -11.62
C ALA A 109 20.63 12.43 -12.92
N LYS A 110 21.01 13.08 -14.02
CA LYS A 110 21.55 12.39 -15.19
C LYS A 110 22.89 11.75 -14.78
N ARG A 111 23.13 10.47 -15.12
CA ARG A 111 24.43 9.73 -15.07
C ARG A 111 24.81 8.93 -13.81
N GLN A 112 23.99 8.85 -12.75
CA GLN A 112 24.26 7.90 -11.65
C GLN A 112 23.37 6.65 -11.76
N PRO A 113 23.88 5.46 -11.42
CA PRO A 113 23.10 4.24 -11.46
C PRO A 113 21.97 4.28 -10.41
N VAL A 114 20.84 3.66 -10.73
CA VAL A 114 19.61 3.79 -9.93
C VAL A 114 19.76 3.25 -8.50
N ASP A 115 20.63 2.27 -8.31
CA ASP A 115 20.91 1.61 -7.03
C ASP A 115 21.70 2.50 -6.05
N ALA A 116 22.34 3.56 -6.54
CA ALA A 116 22.91 4.61 -5.69
C ALA A 116 21.84 5.33 -4.85
N TYR A 117 20.58 5.23 -5.24
CA TYR A 117 19.42 5.80 -4.55
C TYR A 117 18.68 4.80 -3.65
N ASP A 118 19.20 3.57 -3.49
CA ASP A 118 18.65 2.66 -2.48
C ASP A 118 19.00 3.15 -1.07
N LEU A 119 18.02 3.12 -0.15
CA LEU A 119 18.23 3.51 1.24
C LEU A 119 19.16 2.55 1.98
N ALA A 120 19.25 1.30 1.52
CA ALA A 120 20.15 0.29 2.05
C ALA A 120 21.05 -0.26 0.93
N PHE A 121 22.29 -0.57 1.26
CA PHE A 121 23.23 -1.25 0.39
C PHE A 121 24.08 -2.23 1.20
N ARG A 122 24.68 -3.21 0.54
CA ARG A 122 25.66 -4.10 1.17
C ARG A 122 27.06 -3.62 0.79
N ASN A 123 27.93 -3.40 1.78
CA ASN A 123 29.33 -3.01 1.53
C ASN A 123 30.19 -4.24 1.16
N ASP A 124 31.47 -4.00 0.85
CA ASP A 124 32.41 -5.05 0.43
C ASP A 124 32.65 -6.12 1.51
N GLN A 125 32.37 -5.81 2.77
CA GLN A 125 32.44 -6.73 3.92
C GLN A 125 31.17 -7.56 4.11
N GLY A 126 30.14 -7.36 3.27
CA GLY A 126 28.86 -8.06 3.39
C GLY A 126 27.88 -7.45 4.39
N GLU A 127 28.20 -6.30 4.99
CA GLU A 127 27.38 -5.62 5.98
C GLU A 127 26.34 -4.72 5.32
N ILE A 128 25.12 -4.68 5.87
CA ILE A 128 24.10 -3.72 5.47
C ILE A 128 24.46 -2.33 6.01
N ARG A 129 24.51 -1.36 5.12
CA ARG A 129 24.76 0.07 5.38
C ARG A 129 23.64 0.90 4.79
N TYR A 130 23.45 2.13 5.31
CA TYR A 130 22.29 2.95 4.99
C TYR A 130 22.65 4.32 4.42
N ARG A 131 21.80 4.83 3.52
CA ARG A 131 21.91 6.14 2.89
C ARG A 131 20.87 7.11 3.42
N TRP A 132 20.87 7.36 4.73
CA TRP A 132 19.88 8.20 5.40
C TRP A 132 19.83 9.65 4.94
N HIS A 133 20.89 10.15 4.30
CA HIS A 133 20.90 11.48 3.69
C HIS A 133 19.82 11.64 2.60
N LEU A 134 19.33 10.53 2.01
CA LEU A 134 18.26 10.53 1.01
C LEU A 134 16.87 10.77 1.62
N LEU A 135 16.66 10.51 2.91
CA LEU A 135 15.33 10.60 3.53
C LEU A 135 14.79 12.04 3.58
N ARG A 136 15.63 13.02 3.94
CA ARG A 136 15.19 14.41 4.05
C ARG A 136 14.74 14.96 2.69
N PRO A 137 15.54 14.88 1.61
CA PRO A 137 15.08 15.29 0.28
C PRO A 137 13.78 14.65 -0.18
N ARG A 138 13.53 13.38 0.19
CA ARG A 138 12.31 12.63 -0.15
C ARG A 138 11.08 13.03 0.65
N LEU A 139 11.24 13.37 1.93
CA LEU A 139 10.12 13.48 2.87
C LEU A 139 9.89 14.91 3.36
N ASP A 140 10.91 15.75 3.42
CA ASP A 140 10.80 17.14 3.90
C ASP A 140 9.72 17.94 3.18
N PRO A 141 9.57 17.88 1.83
CA PRO A 141 8.51 18.63 1.15
C PRO A 141 7.11 18.34 1.73
N TYR A 142 6.83 17.07 2.05
CA TYR A 142 5.53 16.65 2.55
C TYR A 142 5.40 16.82 4.07
N ALA A 143 6.40 16.38 4.83
CA ALA A 143 6.38 16.47 6.29
C ALA A 143 6.34 17.92 6.78
N LYS A 144 7.16 18.80 6.18
CA LYS A 144 7.17 20.25 6.50
C LYS A 144 6.00 20.98 5.85
N GLY A 145 5.44 20.46 4.75
CA GLY A 145 4.22 20.96 4.13
C GLY A 145 2.94 20.71 4.93
N GLY A 146 3.03 20.04 6.09
CA GLY A 146 1.89 19.77 6.97
C GLY A 146 0.98 18.65 6.45
N TYR A 147 1.53 17.70 5.70
CA TYR A 147 0.82 16.49 5.29
C TYR A 147 1.06 15.36 6.28
N GLY A 148 0.01 14.62 6.62
CA GLY A 148 0.20 13.30 7.22
C GLY A 148 0.77 12.33 6.17
N LEU A 149 1.62 11.39 6.60
CA LEU A 149 2.28 10.47 5.67
C LEU A 149 1.84 9.03 5.87
N THR A 150 1.66 8.33 4.74
CA THR A 150 1.69 6.87 4.67
C THR A 150 2.98 6.47 4.00
N ILE A 151 3.89 5.85 4.75
CA ILE A 151 5.15 5.33 4.24
C ILE A 151 4.91 3.94 3.69
N VAL A 152 5.17 3.77 2.39
CA VAL A 152 5.07 2.46 1.75
C VAL A 152 6.43 1.80 1.81
N LEU A 153 6.45 0.59 2.34
CA LEU A 153 7.63 -0.25 2.44
C LEU A 153 7.78 -1.02 1.12
N ASP A 154 8.10 -0.29 0.05
CA ASP A 154 8.39 -0.82 -1.28
C ASP A 154 9.46 0.04 -1.98
N ASN A 155 10.12 -0.45 -3.03
CA ASN A 155 10.37 -1.87 -3.27
C ASN A 155 11.42 -2.37 -2.26
N THR A 156 11.70 -3.68 -2.24
CA THR A 156 12.83 -4.20 -1.46
C THR A 156 14.15 -3.70 -2.07
N PRO A 157 15.01 -2.96 -1.34
CA PRO A 157 16.33 -2.55 -1.86
C PRO A 157 17.14 -3.74 -2.39
N TRP A 158 17.94 -3.53 -3.44
CA TRP A 158 18.59 -4.62 -4.16
C TRP A 158 19.58 -5.43 -3.30
N CYS A 159 20.11 -4.85 -2.23
CA CYS A 159 21.06 -5.52 -1.32
C CYS A 159 20.46 -6.65 -0.48
N PHE A 160 19.12 -6.74 -0.40
CA PHE A 160 18.44 -7.82 0.32
C PHE A 160 18.17 -9.04 -0.56
N ARG A 161 18.63 -9.05 -1.82
CA ARG A 161 18.52 -10.22 -2.69
C ARG A 161 19.84 -10.65 -3.30
N SER A 162 19.97 -11.96 -3.49
CA SER A 162 21.10 -12.61 -4.16
C SER A 162 20.95 -12.74 -5.68
N LYS A 163 19.72 -12.65 -6.21
CA LYS A 163 19.43 -12.70 -7.65
C LYS A 163 18.44 -11.61 -8.04
N GLU A 164 18.59 -11.09 -9.25
CA GLU A 164 17.74 -10.02 -9.79
C GLU A 164 16.32 -10.52 -10.10
N GLY A 165 15.37 -10.15 -9.25
CA GLY A 165 13.93 -10.24 -9.55
C GLY A 165 13.52 -9.20 -10.57
N LYS A 166 12.63 -9.54 -11.50
CA LYS A 166 12.13 -8.62 -12.54
C LYS A 166 10.68 -8.23 -12.26
N GLY A 167 10.46 -7.05 -11.69
CA GLY A 167 9.18 -6.34 -11.72
C GLY A 167 9.28 -5.08 -12.59
N SER A 168 8.15 -4.62 -13.14
CA SER A 168 8.12 -3.43 -14.02
C SER A 168 8.72 -2.19 -13.36
N TYR A 169 8.62 -2.08 -12.04
CA TYR A 169 9.05 -0.92 -11.26
C TYR A 169 10.31 -1.13 -10.43
N GLY A 170 10.91 -2.32 -10.51
CA GLY A 170 12.12 -2.68 -9.79
C GLY A 170 12.05 -4.06 -9.16
N ASN A 171 12.79 -4.23 -8.07
CA ASN A 171 12.86 -5.50 -7.36
C ASN A 171 11.48 -5.88 -6.81
N ALA A 172 10.92 -6.96 -7.36
CA ALA A 172 9.66 -7.55 -6.90
C ALA A 172 9.88 -8.83 -6.09
N ASP A 173 11.13 -9.26 -5.88
CA ASP A 173 11.42 -10.46 -5.11
C ASP A 173 11.36 -10.18 -3.59
N PRO A 174 10.93 -11.18 -2.80
CA PRO A 174 11.12 -11.12 -1.35
C PRO A 174 12.62 -11.07 -1.00
N PRO A 175 12.99 -10.53 0.18
CA PRO A 175 14.36 -10.58 0.67
C PRO A 175 14.81 -12.03 0.86
N THR A 176 16.12 -12.28 0.70
CA THR A 176 16.71 -13.60 0.99
C THR A 176 16.69 -13.90 2.49
N ASP A 177 16.81 -12.87 3.33
CA ASP A 177 16.76 -12.97 4.78
C ASP A 177 15.70 -11.99 5.33
N PHE A 178 14.63 -12.53 5.91
CA PHE A 178 13.54 -11.74 6.48
C PHE A 178 13.94 -11.05 7.80
N GLY A 179 14.92 -11.59 8.51
CA GLY A 179 15.52 -10.97 9.70
C GLY A 179 16.30 -9.70 9.34
N GLU A 180 17.16 -9.76 8.31
CA GLU A 180 17.85 -8.56 7.80
C GLU A 180 16.85 -7.49 7.31
N TRP A 181 15.76 -7.91 6.66
CA TRP A 181 14.67 -7.01 6.26
C TRP A 181 14.03 -6.33 7.47
N GLY A 182 13.64 -7.09 8.50
CA GLY A 182 13.08 -6.55 9.73
C GLY A 182 14.03 -5.57 10.43
N ALA A 183 15.32 -5.90 10.51
CA ALA A 183 16.34 -5.03 11.08
C ALA A 183 16.46 -3.69 10.32
N PHE A 184 16.42 -3.73 8.98
CA PHE A 184 16.41 -2.50 8.18
C PHE A 184 15.17 -1.65 8.41
N ILE A 185 13.98 -2.25 8.46
CA ILE A 185 12.74 -1.50 8.74
C ILE A 185 12.77 -0.88 10.13
N GLU A 186 13.37 -1.57 11.10
CA GLU A 186 13.55 -1.03 12.45
C GLU A 186 14.48 0.19 12.45
N GLU A 187 15.64 0.09 11.79
CA GLU A 187 16.59 1.21 11.65
C GLU A 187 15.99 2.38 10.87
N LEU A 188 15.21 2.11 9.83
CA LEU A 188 14.45 3.13 9.12
C LEU A 188 13.51 3.88 10.07
N CYS A 189 12.74 3.16 10.90
CA CYS A 189 11.83 3.79 11.85
C CYS A 189 12.58 4.63 12.89
N ARG A 190 13.71 4.13 13.42
CA ARG A 190 14.58 4.89 14.34
C ARG A 190 15.09 6.17 13.69
N GLN A 191 15.50 6.08 12.42
CA GLN A 191 15.97 7.24 11.67
C GLN A 191 14.84 8.24 11.40
N LEU A 192 13.62 7.80 11.05
CA LEU A 192 12.47 8.69 10.92
C LEU A 192 12.17 9.41 12.23
N VAL A 193 12.19 8.70 13.36
CA VAL A 193 12.01 9.30 14.70
C VAL A 193 13.11 10.32 14.99
N SER A 194 14.36 10.02 14.67
CA SER A 194 15.50 10.95 14.81
C SER A 194 15.31 12.23 13.99
N LEU A 195 14.80 12.11 12.76
CA LEU A 195 14.64 13.23 11.83
C LEU A 195 13.42 14.12 12.11
N TYR A 196 12.30 13.55 12.57
CA TYR A 196 10.99 14.22 12.64
C TYR A 196 10.34 14.19 14.03
N GLY A 197 10.93 13.49 14.99
CA GLY A 197 10.41 13.30 16.34
C GLY A 197 9.33 12.22 16.43
N ARG A 198 9.34 11.47 17.54
CA ARG A 198 8.39 10.38 17.80
C ARG A 198 6.92 10.82 17.71
N GLY A 199 6.59 11.98 18.30
CA GLY A 199 5.22 12.51 18.29
C GLY A 199 4.65 12.67 16.88
N THR A 200 5.47 13.14 15.94
CA THR A 200 5.11 13.27 14.53
C THR A 200 4.98 11.91 13.85
N VAL A 201 6.01 11.07 13.96
CA VAL A 201 6.10 9.81 13.21
C VAL A 201 5.08 8.77 13.71
N SER A 202 4.72 8.77 14.99
CA SER A 202 3.65 7.91 15.53
C SER A 202 2.27 8.21 14.91
N GLN A 203 2.06 9.40 14.35
CA GLN A 203 0.82 9.74 13.64
C GLN A 203 0.84 9.32 12.16
N TRP A 204 1.99 8.88 11.65
CA TRP A 204 2.11 8.36 10.30
C TRP A 204 1.55 6.94 10.21
N ARG A 205 1.29 6.52 8.97
CA ARG A 205 0.88 5.16 8.64
C ARG A 205 2.01 4.47 7.90
N PHE A 206 2.05 3.15 8.00
CA PHE A 206 2.98 2.30 7.29
C PHE A 206 2.21 1.26 6.51
N ARG A 207 2.69 0.94 5.31
CA ARG A 207 2.03 0.00 4.41
C ARG A 207 3.03 -0.95 3.81
N MET A 208 2.78 -2.25 3.90
CA MET A 208 3.65 -3.26 3.30
C MET A 208 3.30 -3.46 1.82
N GLY A 209 4.16 -2.98 0.93
CA GLY A 209 4.06 -3.25 -0.51
C GLY A 209 3.00 -2.43 -1.27
N THR A 210 3.00 -2.61 -2.59
CA THR A 210 2.03 -2.04 -3.53
C THR A 210 1.57 -3.15 -4.47
N GLU A 211 0.26 -3.37 -4.56
CA GLU A 211 -0.34 -4.27 -5.56
C GLU A 211 0.24 -5.71 -5.58
N CYS A 212 0.69 -6.22 -4.43
CA CYS A 212 1.35 -7.53 -4.30
C CYS A 212 0.47 -8.73 -4.67
N GLN A 213 -0.84 -8.52 -4.89
CA GLN A 213 -1.70 -9.53 -5.50
C GLN A 213 -1.30 -9.86 -6.94
N GLY A 214 -0.47 -9.05 -7.61
CA GLY A 214 0.08 -9.33 -8.95
C GLY A 214 1.57 -9.70 -8.92
N LYS A 215 1.97 -10.69 -9.74
CA LYS A 215 3.37 -11.17 -9.83
C LYS A 215 4.38 -10.13 -10.30
N ASP A 216 3.92 -9.12 -11.05
CA ASP A 216 4.77 -7.99 -11.48
C ASP A 216 5.27 -7.12 -10.30
N ARG A 217 4.55 -7.18 -9.18
CA ARG A 217 4.79 -6.33 -8.00
C ARG A 217 5.38 -7.09 -6.84
N PHE A 218 5.09 -8.39 -6.75
CA PHE A 218 5.68 -9.29 -5.79
C PHE A 218 5.77 -10.69 -6.41
N THR A 219 6.96 -11.24 -6.57
CA THR A 219 7.17 -12.55 -7.23
C THR A 219 7.10 -13.73 -6.27
N GLY A 220 7.21 -13.46 -4.96
CA GLY A 220 7.19 -14.47 -3.91
C GLY A 220 5.83 -15.17 -3.75
N THR A 221 5.79 -16.13 -2.83
CA THR A 221 4.60 -16.89 -2.43
C THR A 221 3.77 -16.15 -1.37
N GLN A 222 2.55 -16.62 -1.10
CA GLN A 222 1.73 -16.12 0.00
C GLN A 222 2.47 -16.21 1.34
N GLU A 223 3.14 -17.32 1.62
CA GLU A 223 3.88 -17.53 2.88
C GLU A 223 5.08 -16.59 2.99
N GLU A 224 5.83 -16.40 1.89
CA GLU A 224 6.90 -15.40 1.86
C GLU A 224 6.37 -13.98 2.07
N PHE A 225 5.16 -13.69 1.61
CA PHE A 225 4.49 -12.42 1.91
C PHE A 225 4.13 -12.30 3.39
N HIS A 226 3.63 -13.36 4.03
CA HIS A 226 3.35 -13.37 5.48
C HIS A 226 4.62 -13.05 6.28
N ARG A 227 5.74 -13.72 5.96
CA ARG A 227 7.06 -13.44 6.56
C ARG A 227 7.51 -12.00 6.33
N LEU A 228 7.38 -11.49 5.10
CA LEU A 228 7.71 -10.11 4.77
C LEU A 228 6.90 -9.10 5.62
N TYR A 229 5.61 -9.35 5.74
CA TYR A 229 4.66 -8.53 6.49
C TYR A 229 4.97 -8.55 7.99
N ASP A 230 5.14 -9.73 8.59
CA ASP A 230 5.40 -9.89 10.01
C ASP A 230 6.69 -9.23 10.46
N HIS A 231 7.78 -9.46 9.74
CA HIS A 231 9.07 -8.85 10.06
C HIS A 231 9.01 -7.31 9.96
N ALA A 232 8.30 -6.76 8.98
CA ALA A 232 8.11 -5.32 8.87
C ALA A 232 7.19 -4.77 9.98
N ALA A 233 6.06 -5.43 10.23
CA ALA A 233 5.08 -5.02 11.23
C ALA A 233 5.69 -5.01 12.63
N ALA A 234 6.38 -6.10 13.01
CA ALA A 234 7.06 -6.23 14.29
C ALA A 234 8.15 -5.15 14.46
N ALA A 235 8.95 -4.90 13.41
CA ALA A 235 9.98 -3.86 13.42
C ALA A 235 9.40 -2.45 13.61
N VAL A 236 8.34 -2.11 12.85
CA VAL A 236 7.63 -0.82 13.02
C VAL A 236 7.08 -0.70 14.42
N LYS A 237 6.39 -1.72 14.93
CA LYS A 237 5.75 -1.71 16.26
C LYS A 237 6.74 -1.64 17.42
N ARG A 238 7.93 -2.21 17.27
CA ARG A 238 9.01 -2.12 18.27
C ARG A 238 9.48 -0.68 18.47
N VAL A 239 9.57 0.09 17.38
CA VAL A 239 9.99 1.51 17.45
C VAL A 239 8.80 2.42 17.69
N LEU A 240 7.65 2.15 17.09
CA LEU A 240 6.46 3.01 17.06
C LEU A 240 5.19 2.18 17.41
N PRO A 241 4.95 1.87 18.70
CA PRO A 241 3.85 1.00 19.12
C PRO A 241 2.47 1.45 18.61
N ASP A 242 2.25 2.77 18.55
CA ASP A 242 0.97 3.37 18.18
C ASP A 242 0.80 3.59 16.65
N ALA A 243 1.87 3.43 15.86
CA ALA A 243 1.80 3.67 14.43
C ALA A 243 0.86 2.67 13.75
N LYS A 244 0.08 3.14 12.78
CA LYS A 244 -0.82 2.26 12.01
C LYS A 244 -0.01 1.51 10.97
N PHE A 245 -0.18 0.20 10.90
CA PHE A 245 0.46 -0.66 9.90
C PHE A 245 -0.61 -1.44 9.15
N GLY A 246 -0.43 -1.65 7.85
CA GLY A 246 -1.38 -2.39 7.04
C GLY A 246 -0.77 -2.95 5.76
N PRO A 247 -1.54 -3.74 5.01
CA PRO A 247 -1.08 -4.41 3.80
C PRO A 247 -1.12 -3.52 2.57
N PHE A 248 -0.61 -4.05 1.46
CA PHE A 248 -0.65 -3.42 0.15
C PHE A 248 -2.07 -3.04 -0.30
N ASN A 249 -2.14 -2.15 -1.29
CA ASN A 249 -3.38 -1.77 -1.97
C ASN A 249 -3.66 -2.75 -3.11
N LEU A 250 -4.93 -2.94 -3.45
CA LEU A 250 -5.31 -3.73 -4.62
C LEU A 250 -5.36 -2.87 -5.89
N ALA A 251 -4.95 -3.45 -7.01
CA ALA A 251 -5.14 -2.92 -8.36
C ALA A 251 -6.38 -3.58 -8.97
N GLY A 252 -7.09 -2.85 -9.84
CA GLY A 252 -8.26 -3.38 -10.54
C GLY A 252 -7.95 -4.52 -11.52
N ASN A 253 -6.73 -4.59 -12.06
CA ASN A 253 -6.29 -5.66 -12.95
C ASN A 253 -4.86 -6.12 -12.57
N PRO A 254 -4.72 -7.16 -11.73
CA PRO A 254 -3.42 -7.56 -11.19
C PRO A 254 -2.58 -8.46 -12.12
N GLY A 255 -3.10 -8.83 -13.29
CA GLY A 255 -2.44 -9.81 -14.17
C GLY A 255 -2.48 -11.26 -13.63
N GLY A 256 -3.37 -11.55 -12.67
CA GLY A 256 -3.55 -12.86 -12.04
C GLY A 256 -3.44 -12.80 -10.51
N PRO A 257 -3.94 -13.82 -9.77
CA PRO A 257 -3.82 -13.87 -8.31
C PRO A 257 -2.42 -14.34 -7.88
N ASN A 258 -1.78 -13.62 -6.97
CA ASN A 258 -0.56 -14.04 -6.28
C ASN A 258 -0.74 -14.04 -4.76
N VAL A 259 -0.77 -12.86 -4.15
CA VAL A 259 -1.03 -12.69 -2.72
C VAL A 259 -2.51 -12.38 -2.49
N SER A 260 -3.18 -13.24 -1.74
CA SER A 260 -4.54 -13.06 -1.24
C SER A 260 -4.54 -12.16 0.01
N PHE A 261 -5.37 -11.12 -0.05
CA PHE A 261 -5.63 -10.26 1.09
C PHE A 261 -6.35 -11.00 2.23
N HIS A 262 -7.27 -11.91 1.88
CA HIS A 262 -8.02 -12.70 2.87
C HIS A 262 -7.11 -13.64 3.64
N ALA A 263 -6.20 -14.34 2.94
CA ALA A 263 -5.24 -15.24 3.59
C ALA A 263 -4.31 -14.49 4.54
N LEU A 264 -3.91 -13.26 4.20
CA LEU A 264 -3.13 -12.42 5.10
C LEU A 264 -3.92 -12.02 6.35
N VAL A 265 -5.21 -11.71 6.22
CA VAL A 265 -6.07 -11.39 7.37
C VAL A 265 -6.24 -12.62 8.27
N GLU A 266 -6.45 -13.79 7.69
CA GLU A 266 -6.54 -15.07 8.42
C GLU A 266 -5.23 -15.37 9.17
N HIS A 267 -4.09 -15.18 8.50
CA HIS A 267 -2.77 -15.29 9.12
C HIS A 267 -2.63 -14.34 10.32
N CYS A 268 -2.91 -13.05 10.13
CA CYS A 268 -2.83 -12.06 11.21
C CYS A 268 -3.78 -12.35 12.39
N LEU A 269 -4.89 -13.05 12.15
CA LEU A 269 -5.90 -13.36 13.16
C LEU A 269 -5.58 -14.63 13.95
N SER A 270 -4.97 -15.63 13.31
CA SER A 270 -4.99 -17.01 13.80
C SER A 270 -3.69 -17.79 13.69
N GLU A 271 -2.72 -17.32 12.92
CA GLU A 271 -1.45 -18.02 12.73
C GLU A 271 -0.32 -17.41 13.59
N THR A 272 0.79 -18.15 13.72
CA THR A 272 1.99 -17.72 14.43
C THR A 272 2.70 -16.61 13.67
N ASN A 273 3.14 -15.56 14.38
CA ASN A 273 3.87 -14.47 13.76
C ASN A 273 5.31 -14.92 13.48
N HIS A 274 5.74 -14.85 12.23
CA HIS A 274 7.06 -15.32 11.80
C HIS A 274 8.23 -14.54 12.44
N ALA A 275 8.00 -13.33 12.93
CA ALA A 275 9.04 -12.51 13.55
C ALA A 275 9.05 -12.60 15.09
N THR A 276 7.93 -12.92 15.73
CA THR A 276 7.81 -12.90 17.21
C THR A 276 7.46 -14.23 17.86
N GLY A 277 7.09 -15.26 17.08
CA GLY A 277 6.57 -16.53 17.58
C GLY A 277 5.12 -16.42 17.99
#